data_AF-A0A1G9NUF8-F1
#
_entry.id   AF-A0A1G9NUF8-F1
#
_cell.length_a   1.000
_cell.length_b   1.000
_cell.length_c   1.000
_cell.angle_alpha   90.00
_cell.angle_beta   90.00
_cell.angle_gamma   90.00
#
_symmetry.space_group_name_H-M   'P 1'
#
loop_
_entity.id
_entity.type
_entity.pdbx_description
1 polymer ?
#
loop_
_entity_poly.entity_id
_entity_poly.type
_entity_poly.pdbx_seq_one_letter_code
_entity_poly.pdbx_strand_id
1 'polypeptide(L)'
;MNLILLFLSVVLVNNVITSQFLGICPFLGVSKKVDTAVGMGVAVTFVLTLASIITYFIQKLLISTGNVFLQAIAFILVIASIVQFVEMVIQKMSPSLYQALGVFLPLITTNCAVLGIALVNVKNGYNLIETIVNGFGAGIGFTLAIVLFAGIRERLELADIPDAFKGFPITLISASLMSIAFLGFAGLIQL
;
A
#
# COMPACT_ATOMS: atom_id res chain seq x y z
N MET A 1 -0.98 -17.34 15.71
CA MET A 1 -1.51 -17.51 14.34
C MET A 1 -0.47 -18.27 13.50
N ASN A 2 -0.85 -19.17 12.58
CA ASN A 2 0.13 -19.66 11.60
C ASN A 2 0.59 -18.48 10.73
N LEU A 3 1.88 -18.11 10.78
CA LEU A 3 2.43 -16.94 10.07
C LEU A 3 2.12 -16.98 8.57
N ILE A 4 2.06 -18.17 7.99
CA ILE A 4 1.70 -18.42 6.59
C ILE A 4 0.23 -18.07 6.30
N LEU A 5 -0.69 -18.43 7.21
CA LEU A 5 -2.11 -18.07 7.07
C LEU A 5 -2.33 -16.57 7.25
N LEU A 6 -1.59 -15.93 8.16
CA LEU A 6 -1.62 -14.47 8.33
C LEU A 6 -1.11 -13.77 7.06
N PHE A 7 0.01 -14.22 6.51
CA PHE A 7 0.56 -13.68 5.28
C PHE A 7 -0.40 -13.83 4.09
N LEU A 8 -0.94 -15.03 3.87
CA LEU A 8 -1.91 -15.28 2.80
C LEU A 8 -3.21 -14.48 2.98
N SER A 9 -3.68 -14.35 4.22
CA SER A 9 -4.86 -13.54 4.54
C SER A 9 -4.63 -12.07 4.20
N VAL A 10 -3.50 -11.50 4.58
CA VAL A 10 -3.23 -10.07 4.35
C VAL A 10 -2.98 -9.76 2.88
N VAL A 11 -2.32 -10.67 2.15
CA VAL A 11 -2.01 -10.48 0.72
C VAL A 11 -3.28 -10.62 -0.15
N LEU A 12 -4.11 -11.65 0.10
CA LEU A 12 -5.24 -11.99 -0.77
C LEU A 12 -6.62 -11.65 -0.19
N VAL A 13 -6.87 -11.91 1.10
CA VAL A 13 -8.22 -11.87 1.69
C VAL A 13 -8.56 -10.50 2.27
N ASN A 14 -7.65 -9.90 3.03
CA ASN A 14 -7.73 -8.56 3.61
C ASN A 14 -6.83 -7.58 2.86
N ASN A 15 -6.87 -7.61 1.53
CA ASN A 15 -6.04 -6.72 0.71
C ASN A 15 -6.38 -5.25 0.99
N VAL A 16 -5.34 -4.46 1.27
CA VAL A 16 -5.46 -3.07 1.72
C VAL A 16 -6.13 -2.17 0.69
N ILE A 17 -5.89 -2.41 -0.59
CA ILE A 17 -6.51 -1.62 -1.66
C ILE A 17 -7.94 -2.11 -1.90
N THR A 18 -8.10 -3.43 -2.01
CA THR A 18 -9.29 -3.97 -2.66
C THR A 18 -10.43 -4.31 -1.69
N SER A 19 -10.07 -4.67 -0.45
CA SER A 19 -11.04 -4.97 0.61
C SER A 19 -11.19 -3.83 1.60
N GLN A 20 -10.13 -3.05 1.85
CA GLN A 20 -10.17 -1.95 2.82
C GLN A 20 -10.26 -0.56 2.15
N PHE A 21 -10.13 -0.47 0.83
CA PHE A 21 -10.20 0.79 0.06
C PHE A 21 -9.15 1.84 0.49
N LEU A 22 -7.97 1.39 0.94
CA LEU A 22 -6.87 2.25 1.34
C LEU A 22 -5.82 2.36 0.22
N GLY A 23 -5.23 3.54 0.04
CA GLY A 23 -4.13 3.75 -0.92
C GLY A 23 -4.56 3.97 -2.37
N ILE A 24 -5.78 4.45 -2.59
CA ILE A 24 -6.35 4.71 -3.92
C ILE A 24 -5.60 5.82 -4.67
N CYS A 25 -5.04 6.81 -3.96
CA CYS A 25 -4.37 7.96 -4.57
C CYS A 25 -3.18 7.57 -5.48
N PRO A 26 -2.18 6.82 -5.00
CA PRO A 26 -1.09 6.33 -5.86
C PRO A 26 -1.56 5.24 -6.84
N PHE A 27 -2.56 4.46 -6.45
CA PHE A 27 -3.13 3.41 -7.29
C PHE A 27 -3.73 3.97 -8.59
N LEU A 28 -4.45 5.10 -8.54
CA LEU A 28 -5.00 5.75 -9.75
C LEU A 28 -3.97 6.61 -10.48
N GLY A 29 -2.99 7.17 -9.76
CA GLY A 29 -1.99 8.08 -10.31
C GLY A 29 -0.87 7.40 -11.13
N VAL A 30 -0.37 6.25 -10.66
CA VAL A 30 0.88 5.64 -11.18
C VAL A 30 0.64 4.35 -11.98
N SER A 31 -0.61 3.91 -12.12
CA SER A 31 -1.00 2.68 -12.82
C SER A 31 -1.12 2.79 -14.34
N LYS A 32 -0.54 3.82 -14.98
CA LYS A 32 -0.58 3.91 -16.45
C LYS A 32 0.36 2.93 -17.15
N LYS A 33 1.50 2.64 -16.52
CA LYS A 33 2.51 1.72 -17.05
C LYS A 33 2.85 0.68 -15.99
N VAL A 34 3.08 -0.55 -16.42
CA VAL A 34 3.46 -1.64 -15.52
C VAL A 34 4.81 -1.35 -14.86
N ASP A 35 5.80 -0.86 -15.61
CA ASP A 35 7.13 -0.55 -15.07
C ASP A 35 7.10 0.45 -13.91
N THR A 36 6.30 1.53 -14.04
CA THR A 36 6.15 2.53 -12.97
C THR A 36 5.36 2.00 -11.79
N ALA A 37 4.35 1.16 -12.05
CA ALA A 37 3.54 0.53 -11.02
C ALA A 37 4.36 -0.45 -10.16
N VAL A 38 5.24 -1.24 -10.78
CA VAL A 38 6.16 -2.14 -10.07
C VAL A 38 7.10 -1.34 -9.16
N GLY A 39 7.74 -0.29 -9.69
CA GLY A 39 8.64 0.56 -8.90
C GLY A 39 7.94 1.19 -7.70
N MET A 40 6.71 1.68 -7.88
CA MET A 40 5.90 2.24 -6.80
C MET A 40 5.52 1.19 -5.76
N GLY A 41 5.10 0.01 -6.18
CA GLY A 41 4.73 -1.09 -5.28
C GLY A 41 5.89 -1.55 -4.40
N VAL A 42 7.08 -1.71 -4.99
CA VAL A 42 8.29 -2.08 -4.24
C VAL A 42 8.67 -1.01 -3.22
N ALA A 43 8.63 0.27 -3.60
CA ALA A 43 8.90 1.38 -2.70
C ALA A 43 7.91 1.40 -1.51
N VAL A 44 6.60 1.25 -1.78
CA VAL A 44 5.57 1.20 -0.74
C VAL A 44 5.76 0.00 0.17
N THR A 45 6.09 -1.18 -0.37
CA THR A 45 6.34 -2.40 0.42
C THR A 45 7.50 -2.23 1.39
N PHE A 46 8.58 -1.60 0.94
CA PHE A 46 9.73 -1.30 1.78
C PHE A 46 9.38 -0.33 2.91
N VAL A 47 8.69 0.77 2.57
CA VAL A 47 8.22 1.76 3.55
C VAL A 47 7.26 1.13 4.56
N LEU A 48 6.29 0.31 4.11
CA LEU A 48 5.31 -0.35 4.99
C LEU A 48 5.99 -1.26 6.01
N THR A 49 6.97 -2.04 5.56
CA THR A 49 7.68 -3.01 6.40
C THR A 49 8.49 -2.29 7.48
N LEU A 50 9.27 -1.28 7.09
CA LEU A 50 10.06 -0.48 8.04
C LEU A 50 9.18 0.34 8.99
N ALA A 51 8.12 0.98 8.46
CA ALA A 51 7.19 1.73 9.27
C ALA A 51 6.51 0.82 10.29
N SER A 52 6.10 -0.40 9.92
CA SER A 52 5.48 -1.37 10.83
C SER A 52 6.43 -1.76 11.99
N ILE A 53 7.73 -1.93 11.72
CA ILE A 53 8.72 -2.24 12.76
C ILE A 53 8.87 -1.05 13.73
N ILE A 54 9.10 0.15 13.21
CA ILE A 54 9.41 1.32 14.03
C ILE A 54 8.17 1.77 14.82
N THR A 55 6.99 1.75 14.19
CA THR A 55 5.72 2.11 14.86
C THR A 55 5.36 1.15 15.99
N TYR A 56 5.74 -0.14 15.91
CA TYR A 56 5.57 -1.08 17.02
C TYR A 56 6.35 -0.67 18.28
N PHE A 57 7.62 -0.27 18.13
CA PHE A 57 8.43 0.20 19.27
C PHE A 57 7.89 1.52 19.83
N ILE A 58 7.52 2.45 18.94
CA ILE A 58 6.96 3.74 19.35
C ILE A 58 5.63 3.56 20.08
N GLN A 59 4.79 2.62 19.65
CA GLN A 59 3.55 2.32 20.35
C GLN A 59 3.81 1.84 21.78
N LYS A 60 4.76 0.93 21.98
CA LYS A 60 5.13 0.48 23.34
C LYS A 60 5.60 1.64 24.21
N LEU A 61 6.40 2.55 23.64
CA LEU A 61 6.86 3.75 24.34
C LEU A 61 5.69 4.68 24.70
N LEU A 62 4.79 4.96 23.76
CA LEU A 62 3.61 5.81 24.00
C LEU A 62 2.68 5.25 25.07
N ILE A 63 2.47 3.93 25.09
CA ILE A 63 1.69 3.25 26.12
C ILE A 63 2.36 3.41 27.49
N SER A 64 3.69 3.21 27.56
CA SER A 64 4.44 3.36 28.82
C SER A 64 4.42 4.79 29.38
N THR A 65 4.36 5.80 28.51
CA THR A 65 4.33 7.22 28.90
C THR A 65 2.90 7.75 29.07
N GLY A 66 1.86 6.95 28.81
CA GLY A 66 0.45 7.35 28.92
C GLY A 66 -0.04 8.32 27.83
N ASN A 67 0.75 8.56 26.78
CA ASN A 67 0.50 9.56 25.74
C ASN A 67 -0.11 8.96 24.47
N VAL A 68 -1.11 8.10 24.63
CA VAL A 68 -1.73 7.36 23.50
C VAL A 68 -2.41 8.31 22.50
N PHE A 69 -2.87 9.48 22.94
CA PHE A 69 -3.50 10.47 22.05
C PHE A 69 -2.56 11.00 20.94
N LEU A 70 -1.23 10.93 21.14
CA LEU A 70 -0.23 11.38 20.15
C LEU A 70 0.09 10.33 19.07
N GLN A 71 -0.53 9.14 19.14
CA GLN A 71 -0.21 8.00 18.28
C GLN A 71 -0.23 8.32 16.79
N ALA A 72 -1.30 8.95 16.30
CA ALA A 72 -1.44 9.25 14.87
C ALA A 72 -0.35 10.21 14.39
N ILE A 73 -0.06 11.26 15.17
CA ILE A 73 0.96 12.26 14.84
C ILE A 73 2.36 11.62 14.84
N ALA A 74 2.66 10.81 15.85
CA ALA A 74 3.92 10.09 15.94
C ALA A 74 4.12 9.14 14.75
N PHE A 75 3.07 8.42 14.33
CA PHE A 75 3.13 7.50 13.20
C PHE A 75 3.37 8.23 11.88
N ILE A 76 2.67 9.35 11.64
CA ILE A 76 2.88 10.17 10.44
C ILE A 76 4.31 10.70 10.39
N LEU A 77 4.88 11.18 11.50
CA LEU A 77 6.24 11.70 11.56
C LEU A 77 7.28 10.62 11.23
N VAL A 78 7.07 9.40 11.73
CA VAL A 78 7.93 8.24 11.43
C VAL A 78 7.86 7.89 9.95
N ILE A 79 6.65 7.79 9.40
CA ILE A 79 6.44 7.47 7.98
C ILE A 79 7.10 8.55 7.11
N ALA A 80 6.88 9.83 7.40
CA ALA A 80 7.50 10.94 6.69
C ALA A 80 9.03 10.85 6.68
N SER A 81 9.63 10.52 7.83
CA SER A 81 11.09 10.38 7.96
C SER A 81 11.63 9.22 7.11
N ILE A 82 10.94 8.08 7.08
CA ILE A 82 11.32 6.91 6.28
C ILE A 82 11.16 7.20 4.79
N VAL A 83 10.06 7.83 4.38
CA VAL A 83 9.83 8.16 2.97
C VAL A 83 10.86 9.17 2.47
N GLN A 84 11.20 10.19 3.28
CA GLN A 84 12.27 11.13 2.92
C GLN A 84 13.60 10.42 2.69
N PHE A 85 13.93 9.43 3.53
CA PHE A 85 15.10 8.60 3.34
C PHE A 85 15.03 7.79 2.03
N VAL A 86 13.89 7.17 1.74
CA VAL A 86 13.68 6.41 0.50
C VAL A 86 13.77 7.31 -0.74
N GLU A 87 13.27 8.54 -0.67
CA GLU A 87 13.38 9.51 -1.76
C GLU A 87 14.83 9.81 -2.12
N MET A 88 15.68 10.08 -1.13
CA MET A 88 17.11 10.30 -1.34
C MET A 88 17.81 9.06 -1.93
N VAL A 89 17.42 7.86 -1.50
CA VAL A 89 17.97 6.60 -2.01
C VAL A 89 17.57 6.39 -3.48
N ILE A 90 16.29 6.58 -3.83
CA ILE A 90 15.79 6.41 -5.21
C ILE A 90 16.44 7.43 -6.15
N GLN A 91 16.60 8.67 -5.72
CA GLN A 91 17.27 9.72 -6.50
C GLN A 91 18.71 9.33 -6.87
N LYS A 92 19.41 8.63 -5.96
CA LYS A 92 20.80 8.20 -6.17
C LYS A 92 20.93 6.89 -6.94
N MET A 93 20.05 5.91 -6.70
CA MET A 93 20.14 4.58 -7.31
C MET A 93 19.55 4.53 -8.73
N SER A 94 18.43 5.22 -8.98
CA SER A 94 17.70 5.13 -10.25
C SER A 94 17.09 6.47 -10.66
N PRO A 95 17.85 7.32 -11.38
CA PRO A 95 17.36 8.62 -11.86
C PRO A 95 16.14 8.51 -12.78
N SER A 96 16.04 7.43 -13.56
CA SER A 96 14.90 7.15 -14.44
C SER A 96 13.60 6.93 -13.67
N LEU A 97 13.65 6.18 -12.57
CA LEU A 97 12.49 5.95 -11.70
C LEU A 97 12.12 7.23 -10.95
N TYR A 98 13.11 8.00 -10.49
CA TYR A 98 12.88 9.29 -9.84
C TYR A 98 12.21 10.30 -10.80
N GLN A 99 12.59 10.34 -12.07
CA GLN A 99 11.91 11.18 -13.06
C GLN A 99 10.46 10.74 -13.33
N ALA A 100 10.19 9.44 -13.33
CA ALA A 100 8.85 8.90 -13.57
C ALA A 100 7.92 9.03 -12.36
N LEU A 101 8.44 8.89 -11.14
CA LEU A 101 7.65 8.85 -9.91
C LEU A 101 7.83 10.11 -9.02
N GLY A 102 8.72 11.05 -9.33
CA GLY A 102 9.17 12.09 -8.40
C GLY A 102 8.05 12.90 -7.73
N VAL A 103 6.97 13.21 -8.45
CA VAL A 103 5.80 13.91 -7.89
C VAL A 103 4.96 13.01 -6.96
N PHE A 104 5.04 11.69 -7.15
CA PHE A 104 4.32 10.67 -6.39
C PHE A 104 5.07 10.12 -5.17
N LEU A 105 6.38 10.38 -5.04
CA LEU A 105 7.15 9.95 -3.87
C LEU A 105 6.62 10.60 -2.57
N PRO A 106 6.36 11.92 -2.51
CA PRO A 106 5.74 12.54 -1.34
C PRO A 106 4.35 11.99 -1.01
N LEU A 107 3.60 11.51 -2.02
CA LEU A 107 2.29 10.89 -1.83
C LEU A 107 2.35 9.54 -1.06
N ILE A 108 3.53 8.95 -0.88
CA ILE A 108 3.70 7.79 0.00
C ILE A 108 3.50 8.20 1.47
N THR A 109 3.92 9.42 1.86
CA THR A 109 3.80 9.90 3.26
C THR A 109 2.35 10.00 3.72
N THR A 110 1.47 10.43 2.82
CA THR A 110 0.04 10.60 3.06
C THR A 110 -0.79 9.40 2.59
N ASN A 111 -0.14 8.28 2.30
CA ASN A 111 -0.83 7.09 1.83
C ASN A 111 -1.60 6.42 2.99
N CYS A 112 -2.92 6.38 2.83
CA CYS A 112 -3.83 5.78 3.81
C CYS A 112 -3.50 4.31 4.10
N ALA A 113 -2.95 3.55 3.13
CA ALA A 113 -2.53 2.17 3.31
C ALA A 113 -1.40 2.01 4.35
N VAL A 114 -0.41 2.91 4.32
CA VAL A 114 0.75 2.87 5.22
C VAL A 114 0.31 3.15 6.65
N LEU A 115 -0.45 4.23 6.85
CA LEU A 115 -0.97 4.61 8.17
C LEU A 115 -1.99 3.59 8.69
N GLY A 116 -2.89 3.11 7.83
CA GLY A 116 -3.93 2.16 8.19
C GLY A 116 -3.36 0.84 8.69
N ILE A 117 -2.34 0.28 8.03
CA ILE A 117 -1.71 -0.96 8.48
C ILE A 117 -0.97 -0.77 9.80
N ALA A 118 -0.29 0.36 10.00
CA ALA A 118 0.31 0.68 11.30
C ALA A 118 -0.75 0.71 12.43
N LEU A 119 -1.93 1.29 12.18
CA LEU A 119 -3.03 1.32 13.15
C LEU A 119 -3.66 -0.06 13.37
N VAL A 120 -3.84 -0.86 12.31
CA VAL A 120 -4.39 -2.22 12.40
C VAL A 120 -3.46 -3.14 13.20
N ASN A 121 -2.14 -3.03 13.01
CA ASN A 121 -1.13 -3.77 13.79
C ASN A 121 -1.29 -3.53 15.29
N VAL A 122 -1.49 -2.27 15.67
CA VAL A 122 -1.70 -1.87 17.07
C VAL A 122 -3.05 -2.38 17.58
N LYS A 123 -4.12 -2.19 16.82
CA LYS A 123 -5.47 -2.59 17.22
C LYS A 123 -5.60 -4.10 17.45
N ASN A 124 -4.93 -4.90 16.63
CA ASN A 124 -4.94 -6.35 16.73
C ASN A 124 -3.92 -6.91 17.74
N GLY A 125 -3.11 -6.05 18.37
CA GLY A 125 -2.15 -6.46 19.40
C GLY A 125 -1.07 -7.42 18.89
N TYR A 126 -0.68 -7.30 17.62
CA TYR A 126 0.27 -8.23 17.01
C TYR A 126 1.66 -8.17 17.65
N ASN A 127 2.32 -9.33 17.71
CA ASN A 127 3.73 -9.39 18.11
C ASN A 127 4.63 -8.73 17.04
N LEU A 128 5.90 -8.49 17.38
CA LEU A 128 6.87 -7.88 16.47
C LEU A 128 6.97 -8.66 15.14
N ILE A 129 7.03 -9.99 15.22
CA ILE A 129 7.11 -10.86 14.04
C ILE A 129 5.81 -10.79 13.22
N GLU A 130 4.65 -10.83 13.87
CA GLU A 130 3.34 -10.73 13.20
C GLU A 130 3.15 -9.37 12.54
N THR A 131 3.65 -8.30 13.15
CA THR A 131 3.64 -6.93 12.63
C THR A 131 4.50 -6.79 11.37
N ILE A 132 5.69 -7.41 11.35
CA ILE A 132 6.55 -7.45 10.15
C ILE A 132 5.86 -8.21 9.04
N VAL A 133 5.32 -9.39 9.33
CA VAL A 133 4.64 -10.23 8.33
C VAL A 133 3.40 -9.53 7.78
N ASN A 134 2.63 -8.85 8.64
CA ASN A 134 1.48 -8.05 8.19
C ASN A 134 1.92 -6.85 7.33
N GLY A 135 2.94 -6.11 7.75
CA GLY A 135 3.46 -4.98 6.98
C GLY A 135 4.00 -5.37 5.61
N PHE A 136 4.81 -6.43 5.57
CA PHE A 136 5.36 -6.96 4.33
C PHE A 136 4.29 -7.57 3.42
N GLY A 137 3.36 -8.37 4.00
CA GLY A 137 2.23 -8.95 3.27
C GLY A 137 1.31 -7.89 2.68
N ALA A 138 1.01 -6.83 3.43
CA ALA A 138 0.19 -5.72 2.95
C ALA A 138 0.88 -4.95 1.80
N GLY A 139 2.20 -4.78 1.87
CA GLY A 139 2.99 -4.20 0.79
C GLY A 139 2.98 -5.04 -0.49
N ILE A 140 3.14 -6.37 -0.36
CA ILE A 140 3.02 -7.29 -1.48
C ILE A 140 1.61 -7.26 -2.07
N GLY A 141 0.57 -7.27 -1.23
CA GLY A 141 -0.82 -7.12 -1.66
C GLY A 141 -1.07 -5.83 -2.44
N PHE A 142 -0.46 -4.72 -1.98
CA PHE A 142 -0.49 -3.44 -2.68
C PHE A 142 0.19 -3.52 -4.05
N THR A 143 1.38 -4.11 -4.10
CA THR A 143 2.18 -4.28 -5.32
C THR A 143 1.46 -5.14 -6.35
N LEU A 144 0.89 -6.27 -5.91
CA LEU A 144 0.13 -7.17 -6.78
C LEU A 144 -1.08 -6.45 -7.40
N ALA A 145 -1.84 -5.73 -6.58
CA ALA A 145 -3.00 -5.01 -7.07
C ALA A 145 -2.64 -3.87 -8.05
N ILE A 146 -1.63 -3.04 -7.74
CA ILE A 146 -1.26 -1.94 -8.66
C ILE A 146 -0.70 -2.45 -9.99
N VAL A 147 0.04 -3.56 -9.98
CA VAL A 147 0.59 -4.19 -11.20
C VAL A 147 -0.52 -4.80 -12.05
N LEU A 148 -1.45 -5.53 -11.45
CA LEU A 148 -2.62 -6.07 -12.17
C LEU A 148 -3.44 -4.94 -12.78
N PHE A 149 -3.67 -3.87 -12.02
CA PHE A 149 -4.42 -2.73 -12.51
C PHE A 149 -3.70 -1.98 -13.63
N ALA A 150 -2.38 -1.83 -13.55
CA ALA A 150 -1.59 -1.26 -14.63
C ALA A 150 -1.68 -2.07 -15.92
N GLY A 151 -1.64 -3.41 -15.82
CA GLY A 151 -1.85 -4.29 -16.98
C GLY A 151 -3.25 -4.17 -17.59
N ILE A 152 -4.28 -3.97 -16.76
CA ILE A 152 -5.65 -3.69 -17.25
C ILE A 152 -5.67 -2.34 -17.98
N ARG A 153 -5.04 -1.30 -17.42
CA ARG A 153 -5.01 0.05 -18.01
C ARG A 153 -4.25 0.10 -19.34
N GLU A 154 -3.10 -0.56 -19.44
CA GLU A 154 -2.35 -0.65 -20.71
C GLU A 154 -3.19 -1.32 -21.82
N ARG A 155 -3.97 -2.36 -21.47
CA ARG A 155 -4.88 -2.99 -22.43
C ARG A 155 -6.06 -2.10 -22.81
N LEU A 156 -6.61 -1.34 -21.85
CA LEU A 156 -7.68 -0.38 -22.09
C LEU A 156 -7.27 0.75 -23.02
N GLU A 157 -5.99 1.18 -23.00
CA GLU A 157 -5.48 2.20 -23.93
C GLU A 157 -5.53 1.75 -25.40
N LEU A 158 -5.48 0.44 -25.65
CA LEU A 158 -5.60 -0.15 -26.99
C LEU A 158 -7.04 -0.51 -27.37
N ALA A 159 -7.98 -0.44 -26.43
CA ALA A 159 -9.36 -0.82 -26.65
C ALA A 159 -10.19 0.33 -27.24
N ASP A 160 -11.20 -0.02 -28.03
CA ASP A 160 -12.10 0.98 -28.62
C ASP A 160 -13.17 1.40 -27.60
N ILE A 161 -12.89 2.48 -26.88
CA ILE A 161 -13.73 3.01 -25.80
C ILE A 161 -14.44 4.28 -26.31
N PRO A 162 -15.75 4.46 -26.07
CA PRO A 162 -16.46 5.70 -26.39
C PRO A 162 -15.77 6.92 -25.76
N ASP A 163 -15.70 8.04 -26.48
CA ASP A 163 -14.95 9.23 -26.04
C ASP A 163 -15.34 9.75 -24.66
N ALA A 164 -16.62 9.64 -24.30
CA ALA A 164 -17.13 10.05 -22.99
C ALA A 164 -16.56 9.25 -21.81
N PHE A 165 -16.08 8.02 -22.04
CA PHE A 165 -15.54 7.14 -20.99
C PHE A 165 -14.01 7.15 -20.92
N LYS A 166 -13.31 7.76 -21.87
CA LYS A 166 -11.84 7.77 -21.92
C LYS A 166 -11.25 8.44 -20.67
N GLY A 167 -10.15 7.89 -20.16
CA GLY A 167 -9.42 8.43 -19.02
C GLY A 167 -9.95 7.98 -17.66
N PHE A 168 -10.34 8.94 -16.80
CA PHE A 168 -10.70 8.66 -15.41
C PHE A 168 -11.99 7.81 -15.23
N PRO A 169 -13.07 8.02 -16.01
CA PRO A 169 -14.30 7.24 -15.85
C PRO A 169 -14.09 5.74 -16.04
N ILE A 170 -13.46 5.31 -17.14
CA ILE A 170 -13.16 3.89 -17.38
C ILE A 170 -12.15 3.33 -16.37
N THR A 171 -11.24 4.17 -15.86
CA THR A 171 -10.30 3.78 -14.79
C THR A 171 -11.05 3.44 -13.50
N LEU A 172 -12.05 4.23 -13.11
CA LEU A 172 -12.87 3.93 -11.94
C LEU A 172 -13.71 2.68 -12.14
N ILE A 173 -14.35 2.52 -13.31
CA ILE A 173 -15.16 1.33 -13.61
C ILE A 173 -14.30 0.07 -13.55
N SER A 174 -13.12 0.08 -14.17
CA SER A 174 -12.20 -1.07 -14.13
C SER A 174 -11.68 -1.35 -12.72
N ALA A 175 -11.42 -0.31 -11.90
CA ALA A 175 -11.06 -0.48 -10.50
C ALA A 175 -12.20 -1.12 -9.69
N SER A 176 -13.46 -0.72 -9.93
CA SER A 176 -14.63 -1.33 -9.30
C SER A 176 -14.81 -2.80 -9.70
N LEU A 177 -14.67 -3.13 -10.99
CA LEU A 177 -14.74 -4.52 -11.47
C LEU A 177 -13.62 -5.38 -10.88
N MET A 178 -12.41 -4.84 -10.80
CA MET A 178 -11.30 -5.50 -10.12
C MET A 178 -11.61 -5.72 -8.64
N SER A 179 -12.25 -4.76 -7.96
CA SER A 179 -12.65 -4.92 -6.57
C SER A 179 -13.66 -6.05 -6.37
N ILE A 180 -14.65 -6.14 -7.24
CA ILE A 180 -15.63 -7.24 -7.23
C ILE A 180 -14.95 -8.60 -7.43
N ALA A 181 -13.97 -8.69 -8.33
CA ALA A 181 -13.23 -9.93 -8.56
C ALA A 181 -12.46 -10.39 -7.30
N PHE A 182 -11.86 -9.45 -6.58
CA PHE A 182 -11.12 -9.75 -5.35
C PHE A 182 -12.00 -10.07 -4.14
N LEU A 183 -13.25 -9.56 -4.10
CA LEU A 183 -14.23 -9.99 -3.09
C LEU A 183 -14.51 -11.49 -3.15
N GLY A 184 -14.28 -12.14 -4.30
CA GLY A 184 -14.33 -13.61 -4.41
C GLY A 184 -13.34 -14.34 -3.49
N PHE A 185 -12.24 -13.69 -3.10
CA PHE A 185 -11.25 -14.26 -2.16
C PHE A 185 -11.63 -14.08 -0.68
N ALA A 186 -12.67 -13.29 -0.37
CA ALA A 186 -13.08 -13.01 1.01
C ALA A 186 -13.51 -14.28 1.78
N GLY A 187 -13.94 -15.34 1.06
CA GLY A 187 -14.33 -16.63 1.65
C GLY A 187 -13.21 -17.67 1.76
N LEU A 188 -11.98 -17.36 1.30
CA LEU A 188 -10.91 -18.35 1.15
C LEU A 188 -10.21 -18.70 2.46
N ILE A 189 -10.26 -17.81 3.46
CA ILE A 189 -9.66 -18.01 4.78
C ILE A 189 -10.67 -17.56 5.83
N GLN A 190 -11.36 -18.51 6.45
CA GLN A 190 -12.06 -18.29 7.71
C GLN A 190 -11.00 -18.27 8.82
N LEU A 191 -10.69 -17.07 9.32
CA LEU A 191 -9.91 -16.91 10.55
C LEU A 191 -10.73 -17.36 11.76
#